data_AF-A0A849ZAF4-F1
#
_entry.id   AF-A0A849ZAF4-F1
#
_cell.length_a   1.000
_cell.length_b   1.000
_cell.length_c   1.000
_cell.angle_alpha   90.00
_cell.angle_beta   90.00
_cell.angle_gamma   90.00
#
_symmetry.space_group_name_H-M   'P 1'
#
loop_
_entity.id
_entity.type
_entity.pdbx_description
1 polymer ?
#
loop_
_entity_poly.entity_id
_entity_poly.type
_entity_poly.pdbx_seq_one_letter_code
_entity_poly.pdbx_strand_id
1 'polypeptide(L)'
;MSAVTLSRPVWRRFEERFLARAAAWVRSGGHALVVRESGKLDMLLGVDERGRITEAALWSILALEQERRKKVKDGPAAGLVMARVDEHAESATLDWCERDSIHPRATRKLKFDCLECGACCHEANVILDESDLERFRRAGRPEMTTRSYIKRARDGKITLRFLKNHDGRCQNLGPDNKCFVYDCRPHNCRVFPVASEACLAARESTFGWRDGATD
;
A
#
# COMPACT_ATOMS: atom_id res chain seq x y z
N MET A 1 9.25 -14.03 -12.09
CA MET A 1 8.08 -14.64 -11.43
C MET A 1 7.20 -13.52 -10.92
N SER A 2 5.91 -13.52 -11.28
CA SER A 2 4.93 -12.49 -10.90
C SER A 2 4.18 -12.82 -9.61
N ALA A 3 3.99 -14.11 -9.32
CA ALA A 3 3.38 -14.58 -8.10
C ALA A 3 4.31 -14.48 -6.89
N VAL A 4 3.78 -13.99 -5.77
CA VAL A 4 4.47 -13.87 -4.48
C VAL A 4 3.57 -14.37 -3.35
N THR A 5 4.18 -15.04 -2.37
CA THR A 5 3.52 -15.36 -1.10
C THR A 5 4.09 -14.46 -0.03
N LEU A 6 3.22 -13.73 0.67
CA LEU A 6 3.62 -12.75 1.66
C LEU A 6 2.74 -12.84 2.91
N SER A 7 3.27 -12.35 4.02
CA SER A 7 2.58 -12.30 5.30
C SER A 7 2.09 -10.87 5.54
N ARG A 8 0.81 -10.62 5.23
CA ARG A 8 0.18 -9.32 5.40
C ARG A 8 -0.17 -9.08 6.89
N PRO A 9 0.20 -7.93 7.47
CA PRO A 9 -0.30 -7.52 8.78
C PRO A 9 -1.82 -7.39 8.82
N VAL A 10 -2.43 -7.73 9.95
CA VAL A 10 -3.85 -7.54 10.22
C VAL A 10 -4.03 -6.32 11.12
N TRP A 11 -4.90 -5.42 10.72
CA TRP A 11 -5.29 -4.24 11.50
C TRP A 11 -6.25 -4.61 12.62
N ARG A 12 -5.98 -4.11 13.82
CA ARG A 12 -6.84 -4.33 14.99
C ARG A 12 -6.97 -3.07 15.83
N ARG A 13 -8.21 -2.74 16.20
CA ARG A 13 -8.49 -1.61 17.09
C ARG A 13 -8.33 -2.00 18.55
N PHE A 14 -7.72 -1.11 19.33
CA PHE A 14 -7.56 -1.22 20.78
C PHE A 14 -7.84 0.12 21.47
N GLU A 15 -8.46 0.09 22.64
CA GLU A 15 -8.50 1.26 23.53
C GLU A 15 -7.14 1.50 24.18
N GLU A 16 -6.81 2.75 24.51
CA GLU A 16 -5.53 3.14 25.14
C GLU A 16 -5.20 2.35 26.40
N ARG A 17 -6.20 2.06 27.25
CA ARG A 17 -6.03 1.19 28.44
C ARG A 17 -5.52 -0.22 28.12
N PHE A 18 -5.65 -0.68 26.88
CA PHE A 18 -5.17 -1.97 26.40
C PHE A 18 -3.88 -1.87 25.56
N LEU A 19 -3.10 -0.81 25.73
CA LEU A 19 -1.85 -0.58 24.99
C LEU A 19 -0.89 -1.77 25.05
N ALA A 20 -0.82 -2.51 26.16
CA ALA A 20 0.00 -3.72 26.27
C ALA A 20 -0.43 -4.84 25.31
N ARG A 21 -1.74 -5.00 25.10
CA ARG A 21 -2.29 -5.97 24.14
C ARG A 21 -2.07 -5.50 22.70
N ALA A 22 -2.24 -4.21 22.42
CA ALA A 22 -1.92 -3.63 21.12
C ALA A 22 -0.44 -3.84 20.76
N ALA A 23 0.43 -3.56 21.71
CA ALA A 23 1.87 -3.78 21.63
C ALA A 23 2.24 -5.26 21.35
N ALA A 24 1.58 -6.21 22.01
CA ALA A 24 1.79 -7.64 21.76
C ALA A 24 1.30 -8.07 20.36
N TRP A 25 0.16 -7.54 19.91
CA TRP A 25 -0.38 -7.77 18.57
C TRP A 25 0.59 -7.31 17.48
N VAL A 26 1.13 -6.10 17.63
CA VAL A 26 2.09 -5.53 16.69
C VAL A 26 3.40 -6.32 16.67
N ARG A 27 3.90 -6.76 17.83
CA ARG A 27 5.09 -7.65 17.89
C ARG A 27 4.85 -9.02 17.27
N SER A 28 3.61 -9.45 17.18
CA SER A 28 3.22 -10.67 16.48
C SER A 28 3.08 -10.47 14.95
N GLY A 29 3.46 -9.29 14.44
CA GLY A 29 3.48 -8.94 13.02
C GLY A 29 2.26 -8.16 12.52
N GLY A 30 1.30 -7.85 13.39
CA GLY A 30 0.10 -7.09 13.03
C GLY A 30 0.28 -5.58 13.07
N HIS A 31 -0.80 -4.86 12.81
CA HIS A 31 -0.90 -3.41 12.99
C HIS A 31 -2.02 -3.10 13.98
N ALA A 32 -1.85 -2.05 14.78
CA ALA A 32 -2.83 -1.67 15.77
C ALA A 32 -3.25 -0.21 15.58
N LEU A 33 -4.55 0.04 15.70
CA LEU A 33 -5.11 1.37 15.84
C LEU A 33 -5.49 1.58 17.31
N VAL A 34 -4.81 2.50 17.98
CA VAL A 34 -5.03 2.82 19.40
C VAL A 34 -5.94 4.03 19.49
N VAL A 35 -7.12 3.84 20.08
CA VAL A 35 -8.07 4.90 20.40
C VAL A 35 -7.67 5.53 21.73
N ARG A 36 -7.27 6.80 21.70
CA ARG A 36 -6.86 7.56 22.88
C ARG A 36 -8.08 7.99 23.67
N GLU A 37 -7.95 8.22 24.97
CA GLU A 37 -9.07 8.73 25.79
C GLU A 37 -9.67 10.04 25.25
N SER A 38 -8.83 10.87 24.60
CA SER A 38 -9.24 12.09 23.90
C SER A 38 -10.06 11.87 22.61
N GLY A 39 -10.30 10.62 22.19
CA GLY A 39 -10.92 10.25 20.92
C GLY A 39 -9.95 10.17 19.73
N LYS A 40 -8.77 10.80 19.82
CA LYS A 40 -7.75 10.77 18.76
C LYS A 40 -7.23 9.34 18.50
N LEU A 41 -6.81 9.09 17.27
CA LEU A 41 -6.31 7.78 16.83
C LEU A 41 -4.78 7.79 16.64
N ASP A 42 -4.12 6.75 17.13
CA ASP A 42 -2.69 6.51 16.94
C ASP A 42 -2.47 5.14 16.29
N MET A 43 -1.77 5.08 15.15
CA MET A 43 -1.28 3.82 14.59
C MET A 43 -0.06 3.36 15.39
N LEU A 44 -0.08 2.11 15.84
CA LEU A 44 1.06 1.44 16.45
C LEU A 44 1.57 0.35 15.50
N LEU A 45 2.86 0.42 15.18
CA LEU A 45 3.46 -0.24 14.03
C LEU A 45 4.79 -0.94 14.39
N GLY A 46 5.06 -2.03 13.69
CA GLY A 46 6.19 -2.92 13.94
C GLY A 46 7.53 -2.36 13.48
N VAL A 47 8.60 -2.93 14.02
CA VAL A 47 9.97 -2.73 13.56
C VAL A 47 10.62 -4.06 13.22
N ASP A 48 11.63 -4.04 12.35
CA ASP A 48 12.49 -5.18 12.04
C ASP A 48 13.50 -5.46 13.16
N GLU A 49 14.31 -6.51 12.98
CA GLU A 49 15.35 -6.92 13.94
C GLU A 49 16.42 -5.84 14.18
N ARG A 50 16.58 -4.90 13.24
CA ARG A 50 17.49 -3.76 13.34
C ARG A 50 16.81 -2.53 13.96
N GLY A 51 15.56 -2.68 14.41
CA GLY A 51 14.76 -1.62 15.01
C GLY A 51 14.30 -0.54 14.04
N ARG A 52 14.31 -0.81 12.73
CA ARG A 52 13.78 0.06 11.66
C ARG A 52 12.33 -0.27 11.40
N ILE A 53 11.52 0.69 10.97
CA ILE A 53 10.11 0.42 10.63
C ILE A 53 10.04 -0.68 9.55
N THR A 54 9.09 -1.61 9.69
CA THR A 54 8.90 -2.65 8.68
C THR A 54 8.37 -2.03 7.38
N GLU A 55 8.63 -2.69 6.26
CA GLU A 55 8.17 -2.23 4.94
C GLU A 55 6.63 -2.11 4.89
N ALA A 56 5.91 -3.13 5.40
CA ALA A 56 4.44 -3.09 5.46
C ALA A 56 3.92 -1.90 6.28
N ALA A 57 4.54 -1.62 7.44
CA ALA A 57 4.17 -0.48 8.26
C ALA A 57 4.47 0.85 7.57
N LEU A 58 5.60 0.97 6.87
CA LEU A 58 5.94 2.15 6.08
C LEU A 58 4.89 2.40 5.00
N TRP A 59 4.50 1.38 4.25
CA TRP A 59 3.51 1.52 3.19
C TRP A 59 2.12 1.90 3.70
N SER A 60 1.71 1.43 4.89
CA SER A 60 0.46 1.90 5.50
C SER A 60 0.48 3.37 5.89
N ILE A 61 1.60 3.88 6.40
CA ILE A 61 1.78 5.31 6.68
C ILE A 61 1.69 6.12 5.39
N LEU A 62 2.40 5.68 4.35
CA LEU A 62 2.44 6.38 3.05
C LEU A 62 1.07 6.37 2.36
N ALA A 63 0.30 5.28 2.47
CA ALA A 63 -1.04 5.17 1.91
C ALA A 63 -2.03 6.19 2.49
N LEU A 64 -1.76 6.73 3.68
CA LEU A 64 -2.58 7.74 4.36
C LEU A 64 -1.93 9.13 4.38
N GLU A 65 -0.80 9.29 3.69
CA GLU A 65 -0.03 10.54 3.64
C GLU A 65 0.37 11.05 5.04
N GLN A 66 0.63 10.14 5.98
CA GLN A 66 0.98 10.49 7.35
C GLN A 66 2.48 10.81 7.45
N GLU A 67 2.80 12.03 7.87
CA GLU A 67 4.21 12.46 7.95
C GLU A 67 4.81 12.28 9.35
N ARG A 68 3.96 12.36 10.39
CA ARG A 68 4.41 12.42 11.78
C ARG A 68 4.42 11.06 12.45
N ARG A 69 5.62 10.52 12.64
CA ARG A 69 5.85 9.28 13.38
C ARG A 69 7.01 9.41 14.36
N LYS A 70 6.97 8.64 15.44
CA LYS A 70 8.04 8.56 16.44
C LYS A 70 8.25 7.14 16.92
N LYS A 71 9.48 6.84 17.33
CA LYS A 71 9.76 5.62 18.08
C LYS A 71 9.29 5.80 19.52
N VAL A 72 8.55 4.83 20.03
CA VAL A 72 8.07 4.84 21.41
C VAL A 72 9.24 4.50 22.34
N LYS A 73 9.48 5.35 23.35
CA LYS A 73 10.61 5.21 24.27
C LYS A 73 10.31 4.26 25.43
N ASP A 74 9.14 4.42 26.04
CA ASP A 74 8.82 3.79 27.32
C ASP A 74 7.47 3.07 27.30
N GLY A 75 7.25 2.24 28.32
CA GLY A 75 6.01 1.50 28.51
C GLY A 75 5.85 0.28 27.59
N PRO A 76 4.65 -0.31 27.52
CA PRO A 76 4.44 -1.59 26.82
C PRO A 76 4.75 -1.54 25.31
N ALA A 77 4.62 -0.36 24.71
CA ALA A 77 4.90 -0.13 23.30
C ALA A 77 6.35 0.26 23.00
N ALA A 78 7.24 0.30 24.01
CA ALA A 78 8.66 0.68 23.84
C ALA A 78 9.33 -0.10 22.69
N GLY A 79 10.06 0.63 21.85
CA GLY A 79 10.75 0.12 20.67
C GLY A 79 9.90 0.06 19.39
N LEU A 80 8.57 0.14 19.48
CA LEU A 80 7.67 0.21 18.33
C LEU A 80 7.59 1.62 17.74
N VAL A 81 6.96 1.76 16.58
CA VAL A 81 6.67 3.05 15.95
C VAL A 81 5.23 3.44 16.23
N MET A 82 5.01 4.70 16.60
CA MET A 82 3.69 5.28 16.73
C MET A 82 3.55 6.48 15.79
N ALA A 83 2.45 6.54 15.06
CA ALA A 83 2.11 7.64 14.16
C ALA A 83 0.70 8.14 14.50
N ARG A 84 0.56 9.46 14.65
CA ARG A 84 -0.75 10.09 14.84
C ARG A 84 -1.50 9.98 13.52
N VAL A 85 -2.77 9.58 13.59
CA VAL A 85 -3.68 9.65 12.44
C VAL A 85 -4.23 11.06 12.37
N ASP A 86 -4.02 11.72 11.23
CA ASP A 86 -4.64 13.00 10.91
C ASP A 86 -6.12 12.83 10.52
N GLU A 87 -6.92 13.87 10.69
CA GLU A 87 -8.39 13.84 10.55
C GLU A 87 -8.86 13.24 9.22
N HIS A 88 -8.19 13.57 8.11
CA HIS A 88 -8.54 13.07 6.77
C HIS A 88 -8.38 11.56 6.62
N ALA A 89 -7.60 10.92 7.49
CA ALA A 89 -7.26 9.50 7.43
C ALA A 89 -8.03 8.64 8.45
N GLU A 90 -8.77 9.24 9.38
CA GLU A 90 -9.44 8.50 10.47
C GLU A 90 -10.42 7.46 9.94
N SER A 91 -11.30 7.86 9.01
CA SER A 91 -12.29 6.97 8.38
C SER A 91 -11.63 5.74 7.74
N ALA A 92 -10.56 5.94 6.96
CA ALA A 92 -9.84 4.86 6.31
C ALA A 92 -9.19 3.89 7.32
N THR A 93 -8.55 4.41 8.37
CA THR A 93 -7.92 3.54 9.39
C THR A 93 -8.93 2.71 10.19
N LEU A 94 -10.11 3.27 10.46
CA LEU A 94 -11.19 2.56 11.11
C LEU A 94 -11.77 1.49 10.20
N ASP A 95 -12.00 1.81 8.93
CA ASP A 95 -12.44 0.86 7.90
C ASP A 95 -11.46 -0.32 7.75
N TRP A 96 -10.15 -0.08 7.77
CA TRP A 96 -9.16 -1.15 7.73
C TRP A 96 -9.27 -2.10 8.93
N CYS A 97 -9.54 -1.57 10.13
CA CYS A 97 -9.76 -2.38 11.33
C CYS A 97 -11.08 -3.17 11.27
N GLU A 98 -12.13 -2.58 10.70
CA GLU A 98 -13.44 -3.22 10.48
C GLU A 98 -13.29 -4.39 9.50
N ARG A 99 -12.70 -4.14 8.33
CA ARG A 99 -12.43 -5.15 7.29
C ARG A 99 -11.59 -6.31 7.83
N ASP A 100 -10.56 -6.01 8.61
CA ASP A 100 -9.64 -7.01 9.14
C ASP A 100 -10.18 -7.73 10.39
N SER A 101 -11.33 -7.30 10.93
CA SER A 101 -11.84 -7.72 12.24
C SER A 101 -12.09 -9.23 12.33
N ILE A 102 -12.45 -9.87 11.21
CA ILE A 102 -12.73 -11.30 11.11
C ILE A 102 -11.49 -12.20 11.26
N HIS A 103 -10.29 -11.63 11.20
CA HIS A 103 -9.06 -12.40 11.22
C HIS A 103 -8.47 -12.53 12.63
N PRO A 104 -8.45 -13.74 13.21
CA PRO A 104 -8.07 -13.91 14.62
C PRO A 104 -6.57 -13.75 14.88
N ARG A 105 -5.73 -13.83 13.84
CA ARG A 105 -4.27 -13.76 13.95
C ARG A 105 -3.76 -12.39 13.50
N ALA A 106 -2.60 -12.01 14.02
CA ALA A 106 -1.94 -10.74 13.69
C ALA A 106 -1.45 -10.64 12.24
N THR A 107 -1.32 -11.78 11.54
CA THR A 107 -0.89 -11.83 10.14
C THR A 107 -1.72 -12.82 9.34
N ARG A 108 -1.80 -12.58 8.03
CA ARG A 108 -2.38 -13.48 7.04
C ARG A 108 -1.38 -13.80 5.95
N LYS A 109 -1.23 -15.09 5.65
CA LYS A 109 -0.51 -15.52 4.46
C LYS A 109 -1.43 -15.35 3.25
N LEU A 110 -0.97 -14.60 2.26
CA LEU A 110 -1.68 -14.38 1.02
C LEU A 110 -0.76 -14.74 -0.15
N LYS A 111 -1.35 -15.32 -1.19
CA LYS A 111 -0.69 -15.55 -2.47
C LYS A 111 -1.31 -14.57 -3.46
N PHE A 112 -0.48 -13.77 -4.10
CA PHE A 112 -0.90 -12.80 -5.09
C PHE A 112 -0.08 -12.95 -6.36
N ASP A 113 -0.74 -12.80 -7.50
CA ASP A 113 -0.08 -12.66 -8.79
C ASP A 113 -0.53 -11.35 -9.45
N CYS A 114 0.44 -10.45 -9.70
CA CYS A 114 0.18 -9.17 -10.36
C CYS A 114 -0.32 -9.33 -11.82
N LEU A 115 -0.15 -10.51 -12.43
CA LEU A 115 -0.61 -10.81 -13.78
C LEU A 115 -2.02 -11.44 -13.82
N GLU A 116 -2.65 -11.69 -12.67
CA GLU A 116 -4.01 -12.23 -12.62
C GLU A 116 -5.08 -11.11 -12.53
N CYS A 117 -4.98 -10.22 -11.54
CA CYS A 117 -6.07 -9.27 -11.27
C CYS A 117 -5.95 -7.93 -12.01
N GLY A 118 -4.75 -7.36 -12.18
CA GLY A 118 -4.59 -6.06 -12.84
C GLY A 118 -5.19 -4.84 -12.10
N ALA A 119 -5.79 -4.99 -10.92
CA ALA A 119 -6.50 -3.92 -10.20
C ALA A 119 -5.70 -2.60 -10.07
N CYS A 120 -4.44 -2.68 -9.64
CA CYS A 120 -3.59 -1.50 -9.50
C CYS A 120 -3.26 -0.79 -10.83
N CYS A 121 -3.60 -1.39 -11.97
CA CYS A 121 -3.47 -0.76 -13.29
C CYS A 121 -4.67 0.09 -13.67
N HIS A 122 -5.74 0.18 -12.86
CA HIS A 122 -6.91 1.04 -13.12
C HIS A 122 -6.85 2.39 -12.40
N GLU A 123 -6.18 2.48 -11.26
CA GLU A 123 -6.19 3.69 -10.43
C GLU A 123 -4.79 3.99 -9.84
N ALA A 124 -3.78 4.15 -10.70
CA ALA A 124 -2.42 4.46 -10.24
C ALA A 124 -1.88 5.78 -10.77
N ASN A 125 -1.31 6.58 -9.88
CA ASN A 125 -0.48 7.73 -10.23
C ASN A 125 0.97 7.26 -10.41
N VAL A 126 1.29 6.72 -11.59
CA VAL A 126 2.64 6.22 -11.89
C VAL A 126 3.56 7.38 -12.25
N ILE A 127 4.43 7.72 -11.29
CA ILE A 127 5.51 8.68 -11.48
C ILE A 127 6.68 7.95 -12.17
N LEU A 128 7.28 8.63 -13.14
CA LEU A 128 8.43 8.14 -13.89
C LEU A 128 9.64 9.02 -13.59
N ASP A 129 10.81 8.40 -13.52
CA ASP A 129 12.09 9.10 -13.58
C ASP A 129 12.76 8.94 -14.96
N GLU A 130 13.87 9.62 -15.19
CA GLU A 130 14.61 9.48 -16.45
C GLU A 130 15.21 8.07 -16.63
N SER A 131 15.45 7.33 -15.52
CA SER A 131 15.91 5.93 -15.59
C SER A 131 14.82 5.00 -16.13
N ASP A 132 13.54 5.28 -15.85
CA ASP A 132 12.39 4.57 -16.40
C ASP A 132 12.27 4.82 -17.91
N LEU A 133 12.47 6.08 -18.34
CA LEU A 133 12.46 6.40 -19.77
C LEU A 133 13.59 5.72 -20.52
N GLU A 134 14.79 5.68 -19.94
CA GLU A 134 15.91 4.96 -20.53
C GLU A 134 15.68 3.45 -20.57
N ARG A 135 15.04 2.90 -19.53
CA ARG A 135 14.62 1.50 -19.51
C ARG A 135 13.68 1.16 -20.65
N PHE A 136 12.72 2.03 -20.97
CA PHE A 136 11.83 1.83 -22.12
C PHE A 136 12.60 1.85 -23.45
N ARG A 137 13.53 2.80 -23.64
CA ARG A 137 14.36 2.85 -24.86
C ARG A 137 15.19 1.59 -25.04
N ARG A 138 15.88 1.15 -23.99
CA ARG A 138 16.70 -0.08 -24.01
C ARG A 138 15.89 -1.34 -24.27
N ALA A 139 14.63 -1.35 -23.85
CA ALA A 139 13.69 -2.44 -24.12
C ALA A 139 13.07 -2.40 -25.53
N GLY A 140 13.50 -1.48 -26.41
CA GLY A 140 12.95 -1.33 -27.75
C GLY A 140 11.54 -0.71 -27.76
N ARG A 141 11.17 0.04 -26.70
CA ARG A 141 9.86 0.69 -26.54
C ARG A 141 9.95 2.22 -26.48
N PRO A 142 10.64 2.90 -27.43
CA PRO A 142 10.84 4.35 -27.38
C PRO A 142 9.52 5.14 -27.46
N GLU A 143 8.46 4.57 -28.04
CA GLU A 143 7.14 5.18 -28.12
C GLU A 143 6.55 5.48 -26.73
N MET A 144 6.94 4.73 -25.70
CA MET A 144 6.54 4.96 -24.32
C MET A 144 7.10 6.26 -23.72
N THR A 145 8.07 6.89 -24.38
CA THR A 145 8.64 8.18 -23.95
C THR A 145 7.95 9.38 -24.60
N THR A 146 6.99 9.13 -25.49
CA THR A 146 6.28 10.18 -26.24
C THR A 146 5.14 10.79 -25.45
N ARG A 147 4.64 11.94 -25.91
CA ARG A 147 3.50 12.64 -25.29
C ARG A 147 2.21 11.81 -25.24
N SER A 148 2.10 10.75 -26.04
CA SER A 148 0.96 9.82 -26.01
C SER A 148 0.97 8.94 -24.75
N TYR A 149 2.16 8.57 -24.26
CA TYR A 149 2.33 7.69 -23.10
C TYR A 149 2.65 8.44 -21.81
N ILE A 150 3.29 9.61 -21.89
CA ILE A 150 3.70 10.36 -20.70
C ILE A 150 3.20 11.80 -20.69
N LYS A 151 3.03 12.34 -19.49
CA LYS A 151 2.79 13.76 -19.23
C LYS A 151 4.00 14.31 -18.48
N ARG A 152 4.54 15.44 -18.93
CA ARG A 152 5.53 16.23 -18.18
C ARG A 152 4.83 17.45 -17.60
N ALA A 153 4.87 17.60 -16.28
CA ALA A 153 4.34 18.76 -15.58
C ALA A 153 5.38 19.89 -15.53
N ARG A 154 4.94 21.11 -15.17
CA ARG A 154 5.80 22.31 -15.16
C ARG A 154 6.91 22.24 -14.12
N ASP A 155 6.69 21.48 -13.05
CA ASP A 155 7.65 21.19 -11.98
C ASP A 155 8.67 20.09 -12.35
N GLY A 156 8.65 19.61 -13.60
CA GLY A 156 9.54 18.55 -14.08
C GLY A 156 9.05 17.14 -13.80
N LYS A 157 7.94 16.96 -13.06
CA LYS A 157 7.39 15.62 -12.76
C LYS A 157 6.89 14.95 -14.04
N ILE A 158 7.28 13.70 -14.23
CA ILE A 158 6.86 12.87 -15.35
C ILE A 158 5.87 11.83 -14.83
N THR A 159 4.71 11.70 -15.47
CA THR A 159 3.73 10.67 -15.11
C THR A 159 3.31 9.87 -16.34
N LEU A 160 3.03 8.59 -16.13
CA LEU A 160 2.40 7.75 -17.16
C LEU A 160 0.96 8.22 -17.39
N ARG A 161 0.51 8.22 -18.63
CA ARG A 161 -0.87 8.52 -19.01
C ARG A 161 -1.72 7.26 -18.94
N PHE A 162 -2.83 7.36 -18.24
CA PHE A 162 -3.88 6.35 -18.19
C PHE A 162 -5.04 6.77 -19.11
N LEU A 163 -5.80 5.80 -19.60
CA LEU A 163 -6.90 5.98 -20.53
C LEU A 163 -8.15 6.47 -19.77
N LYS A 164 -8.23 7.78 -19.52
CA LYS A 164 -9.35 8.37 -18.77
C LYS A 164 -10.75 8.03 -19.33
N ASN A 165 -10.86 7.86 -20.64
CA ASN A 165 -12.12 7.53 -21.31
C ASN A 165 -12.43 6.02 -21.34
N HIS A 166 -11.54 5.19 -20.79
CA HIS A 166 -11.67 3.74 -20.73
C HIS A 166 -11.35 3.30 -19.31
N ASP A 167 -12.32 3.43 -18.39
CA ASP A 167 -12.25 2.97 -16.99
C ASP A 167 -11.04 3.44 -16.15
N GLY A 168 -10.25 4.37 -16.68
CA GLY A 168 -9.03 4.81 -16.04
C GLY A 168 -7.83 3.88 -16.20
N ARG A 169 -7.89 2.77 -16.97
CA ARG A 169 -6.77 1.81 -17.08
C ARG A 169 -5.47 2.34 -17.70
N CYS A 170 -4.38 1.69 -17.32
CA CYS A 170 -3.07 1.82 -17.94
C CYS A 170 -3.12 1.44 -19.43
N GLN A 171 -2.45 2.24 -20.27
CA GLN A 171 -2.35 1.99 -21.72
C GLN A 171 -1.70 0.65 -22.07
N ASN A 172 -0.88 0.10 -21.16
CA ASN A 172 -0.18 -1.16 -21.37
C ASN A 172 -0.89 -2.36 -20.75
N LEU A 173 -2.08 -2.17 -20.16
CA LEU A 173 -2.89 -3.26 -19.64
C LEU A 173 -3.62 -3.95 -20.81
N GLY A 174 -3.28 -5.21 -21.04
CA GLY A 174 -3.95 -6.07 -22.01
C GLY A 174 -5.35 -6.48 -21.55
N PRO A 175 -6.17 -7.01 -22.46
CA PRO A 175 -7.53 -7.47 -22.14
C PRO A 175 -7.57 -8.67 -21.21
N ASP A 176 -6.44 -9.38 -21.03
CA ASP A 176 -6.27 -10.51 -20.11
C ASP A 176 -5.62 -10.09 -18.77
N ASN A 177 -5.66 -8.81 -18.42
CA ASN A 177 -5.02 -8.20 -17.26
C ASN A 177 -3.48 -8.27 -17.23
N LYS A 178 -2.84 -8.70 -18.32
CA LYS A 178 -1.38 -8.76 -18.40
C LYS A 178 -0.79 -7.48 -18.96
N CYS A 179 0.34 -7.09 -18.39
CA CYS A 179 1.06 -5.90 -18.81
C CYS A 179 1.91 -6.21 -20.05
N PHE A 180 1.68 -5.51 -21.17
CA PHE A 180 2.47 -5.66 -22.40
C PHE A 180 3.95 -5.22 -22.26
N VAL A 181 4.28 -4.57 -21.16
CA VAL A 181 5.63 -4.04 -20.85
C VAL A 181 6.13 -4.59 -19.52
N TYR A 182 5.64 -5.76 -19.10
CA TYR A 182 5.90 -6.29 -17.75
C TYR A 182 7.39 -6.32 -17.40
N ASP A 183 8.24 -6.71 -18.37
CA ASP A 183 9.69 -6.85 -18.17
C ASP A 183 10.44 -5.52 -18.11
N CYS A 184 9.92 -4.46 -18.74
CA CYS A 184 10.49 -3.11 -18.73
C CYS A 184 9.67 -2.11 -17.90
N ARG A 185 8.72 -2.58 -17.09
CA ARG A 185 7.83 -1.76 -16.25
C ARG A 185 8.61 -0.72 -15.40
N PRO A 186 8.04 0.46 -15.16
CA PRO A 186 8.70 1.54 -14.42
C PRO A 186 8.90 1.17 -12.94
N HIS A 187 9.78 1.90 -12.25
CA HIS A 187 10.17 1.59 -10.87
C HIS A 187 8.95 1.56 -9.95
N ASN A 188 8.07 2.55 -10.06
CA ASN A 188 6.84 2.64 -9.27
C ASN A 188 5.95 1.39 -9.39
N CYS A 189 5.89 0.77 -10.59
CA CYS A 189 5.15 -0.49 -10.78
C CYS A 189 5.91 -1.72 -10.26
N ARG A 190 7.24 -1.68 -10.17
CA ARG A 190 8.05 -2.79 -9.62
C ARG A 190 8.00 -2.85 -8.11
N VAL A 191 8.03 -1.69 -7.46
CA VAL A 191 8.04 -1.58 -6.00
C VAL A 191 6.64 -1.46 -5.40
N PHE A 192 5.60 -1.54 -6.22
CA PHE A 192 4.24 -1.49 -5.73
C PHE A 192 4.01 -2.60 -4.69
N PRO A 193 3.64 -2.26 -3.44
CA PRO A 193 3.55 -3.21 -2.35
C PRO A 193 2.30 -4.08 -2.48
N VAL A 194 2.48 -5.28 -3.03
CA VAL A 194 1.41 -6.27 -3.17
C VAL A 194 0.82 -6.60 -1.80
N ALA A 195 -0.51 -6.70 -1.73
CA ALA A 195 -1.31 -6.88 -0.50
C ALA A 195 -1.24 -5.75 0.54
N SER A 196 -0.62 -4.61 0.21
CA SER A 196 -0.77 -3.41 1.03
C SER A 196 -2.19 -2.88 0.99
N GLU A 197 -2.47 -1.90 1.86
CA GLU A 197 -3.76 -1.20 1.87
C GLU A 197 -4.09 -0.54 0.52
N ALA A 198 -3.10 0.01 -0.18
CA ALA A 198 -3.29 0.55 -1.53
C ALA A 198 -3.65 -0.55 -2.55
N CYS A 199 -3.09 -1.76 -2.40
CA CYS A 199 -3.42 -2.91 -3.25
C CYS A 199 -4.85 -3.40 -2.99
N LEU A 200 -5.28 -3.49 -1.73
CA LEU A 200 -6.63 -3.92 -1.38
C LEU A 200 -7.67 -2.89 -1.82
N ALA A 201 -7.38 -1.60 -1.59
CA ALA A 201 -8.24 -0.51 -2.04
C ALA A 201 -8.44 -0.52 -3.57
N ALA A 202 -7.37 -0.74 -4.35
CA ALA A 202 -7.48 -0.87 -5.80
C ALA A 202 -8.35 -2.07 -6.23
N ARG A 203 -8.29 -3.20 -5.51
CA ARG A 203 -9.12 -4.38 -5.80
C ARG A 203 -10.59 -4.14 -5.45
N GLU A 204 -10.85 -3.46 -4.35
CA GLU A 204 -12.20 -3.06 -3.96
C GLU A 204 -12.79 -2.04 -4.94
N SER A 205 -12.05 -1.03 -5.36
CA SER A 205 -12.54 -0.04 -6.33
C SER A 205 -12.75 -0.62 -7.73
N THR A 206 -11.87 -1.51 -8.18
CA THR A 206 -11.95 -2.10 -9.53
C THR A 206 -12.98 -3.23 -9.61
N PHE A 207 -13.07 -4.08 -8.58
CA PHE A 207 -13.84 -5.33 -8.64
C PHE A 207 -14.89 -5.50 -7.55
N GLY A 208 -14.96 -4.60 -6.56
CA GLY A 208 -15.77 -4.79 -5.36
C GLY A 208 -15.23 -5.86 -4.42
N TRP A 209 -13.98 -6.32 -4.62
CA TRP A 209 -13.36 -7.36 -3.80
C TRP A 209 -12.86 -6.78 -2.49
N ARG A 210 -13.68 -6.89 -1.44
CA ARG A 210 -13.30 -6.46 -0.10
C ARG A 210 -12.56 -7.59 0.61
N ASP A 211 -11.24 -7.53 0.60
CA ASP A 211 -10.37 -8.56 1.19
C ASP A 211 -10.49 -8.60 2.74
N GLY A 212 -11.54 -9.25 3.25
CA GLY A 212 -11.93 -9.29 4.66
C GLY A 212 -13.45 -9.21 4.91
N ALA A 213 -14.25 -8.94 3.88
CA ALA A 213 -15.70 -9.13 3.90
C ALA A 213 -16.08 -10.07 2.76
N THR A 214 -16.65 -11.21 3.14
CA THR A 214 -17.15 -12.33 2.32
C THR A 214 -16.11 -13.29 1.72
N ASP A 215 -16.50 -14.57 1.81
CA ASP A 215 -15.82 -15.78 1.34
C ASP A 215 -15.64 -15.83 -0.19
#